data_AF-A0A7C6PFI3-F1
#
_entry.id   AF-A0A7C6PFI3-F1
#
_cell.length_a   1.000
_cell.length_b   1.000
_cell.length_c   1.000
_cell.angle_alpha   90.00
_cell.angle_beta   90.00
_cell.angle_gamma   90.00
#
_symmetry.space_group_name_H-M   'P 1'
#
loop_
_entity.id
_entity.type
_entity.pdbx_description
1 polymer ?
#
loop_
_entity_poly.entity_id
_entity_poly.type
_entity_poly.pdbx_seq_one_letter_code
_entity_poly.pdbx_strand_id
1 'polypeptide(L)' 'MKEEQSFDRLLEKVESKYELVVAAAKRARVLTENSNADKDLQSQKPVTVALEEIAREKLLIERPQQQKKLK' A
#
# COMPACT_ATOMS: atom_id res chain seq x y z
N MET A 1 -9.69 -18.87 9.55
CA MET A 1 -8.48 -18.76 8.72
C MET A 1 -8.42 -17.34 8.16
N LYS A 2 -7.74 -16.42 8.85
CA LYS A 2 -7.48 -15.04 8.38
C LYS A 2 -5.98 -14.96 8.09
N GLU A 3 -5.55 -15.67 7.04
CA GLU A 3 -4.15 -15.77 6.60
C GLU A 3 -3.93 -15.12 5.23
N GLU A 4 -4.85 -14.25 4.82
CA GLU A 4 -4.77 -13.53 3.54
C GLU A 4 -3.82 -12.31 3.60
N GLN A 5 -3.22 -12.06 4.78
CA GLN A 5 -2.21 -11.03 5.03
C GLN A 5 -0.91 -11.63 5.59
N SER A 6 -0.50 -12.85 5.17
CA SER A 6 0.83 -13.32 5.54
C SER A 6 1.86 -12.32 4.99
N PHE A 7 2.70 -11.80 5.88
CA PHE A 7 3.69 -10.78 5.55
C PHE A 7 4.63 -11.26 4.43
N ASP A 8 4.92 -12.55 4.40
CA ASP A 8 5.76 -13.17 3.38
C ASP A 8 5.16 -13.06 1.97
N ARG A 9 3.84 -13.28 1.81
CA ARG A 9 3.18 -13.10 0.50
C ARG A 9 3.20 -11.66 0.01
N LEU A 10 3.14 -10.70 0.93
CA LEU A 10 3.26 -9.28 0.58
C LEU A 10 4.67 -8.93 0.11
N LEU A 11 5.69 -9.56 0.72
CA LEU A 11 7.08 -9.38 0.33
C LEU A 11 7.41 -9.99 -1.04
N GLU A 12 6.67 -11.01 -1.48
CA GLU A 12 6.79 -11.51 -2.87
C GLU A 12 6.33 -10.49 -3.92
N LYS A 13 5.54 -9.47 -3.52
CA LYS A 13 4.99 -8.43 -4.41
C LYS A 13 5.79 -7.13 -4.45
N VAL A 14 6.82 -7.01 -3.62
CA VAL A 14 7.65 -5.81 -3.50
C VAL A 14 9.13 -6.19 -3.50
N GLU A 15 10.03 -5.26 -3.79
CA GLU A 15 11.47 -5.54 -3.74
C GLU A 15 12.05 -5.46 -2.32
N SER A 16 11.38 -4.75 -1.41
CA SER A 16 11.87 -4.64 -0.04
C SER A 16 10.77 -4.39 0.98
N LYS A 17 11.06 -4.75 2.24
CA LYS A 17 10.21 -4.42 3.41
C LYS A 17 9.90 -2.92 3.49
N TYR A 18 10.87 -2.07 3.15
CA TYR A 18 10.70 -0.62 3.15
C TYR A 18 9.72 -0.15 2.07
N GLU A 19 9.79 -0.75 0.87
CA GLU A 19 8.85 -0.46 -0.21
C GLU A 19 7.41 -0.82 0.20
N LEU A 20 7.20 -2.00 0.80
CA LEU A 20 5.89 -2.41 1.32
C LEU A 20 5.33 -1.39 2.32
N VAL A 21 6.15 -0.99 3.30
CA VAL A 21 5.74 -0.03 4.33
C VAL A 21 5.39 1.33 3.72
N VAL A 22 6.23 1.84 2.82
CA VAL A 22 6.02 3.14 2.18
C VAL A 22 4.79 3.11 1.26
N ALA A 23 4.62 2.05 0.46
CA ALA A 23 3.47 1.88 -0.43
C ALA A 23 2.16 1.77 0.37
N ALA A 24 2.14 0.93 1.41
CA ALA A 24 0.96 0.77 2.27
C ALA A 24 0.61 2.09 2.97
N ALA A 25 1.58 2.83 3.49
CA ALA A 25 1.35 4.13 4.14
C ALA A 25 0.82 5.19 3.16
N LYS A 26 1.42 5.29 1.97
CA LYS A 26 0.93 6.20 0.91
C LYS A 26 -0.50 5.88 0.53
N ARG A 27 -0.81 4.61 0.30
CA ARG A 27 -2.16 4.19 -0.09
C ARG A 27 -3.16 4.40 1.05
N ALA A 28 -2.80 4.05 2.28
CA ALA A 28 -3.64 4.28 3.45
C ALA A 28 -4.00 5.77 3.60
N ARG A 29 -3.06 6.67 3.34
CA ARG A 29 -3.32 8.12 3.37
C ARG A 29 -4.36 8.54 2.33
N VAL A 30 -4.24 8.07 1.09
CA VAL A 30 -5.23 8.35 0.03
C VAL A 30 -6.61 7.80 0.42
N LEU A 31 -6.65 6.60 1.00
CA LEU A 31 -7.88 6.03 1.52
C LEU A 31 -8.47 6.91 2.62
N THR A 32 -7.70 7.32 3.62
CA THR A 32 -8.17 8.23 4.68
C THR A 32 -8.68 9.57 4.15
N GLU A 33 -7.95 10.18 3.20
CA GLU A 33 -8.35 11.45 2.59
C GLU A 33 -9.68 11.32 1.82
N ASN A 34 -9.87 10.21 1.08
CA ASN A 34 -11.13 9.91 0.39
C ASN A 34 -12.25 9.47 1.34
N SER A 35 -11.95 8.74 2.42
CA SER A 35 -12.91 8.30 3.45
C SER A 35 -13.49 9.46 4.24
N ASN A 36 -12.88 10.65 4.21
CA ASN A 36 -13.47 11.83 4.83
C ASN A 36 -14.73 12.31 4.10
N ALA A 37 -14.91 11.93 2.83
CA ALA A 37 -16.09 12.24 2.05
C ALA A 37 -17.22 11.19 2.21
N ASP A 38 -16.88 9.95 2.61
CA ASP A 38 -17.81 8.81 2.65
C ASP A 38 -17.78 8.09 4.01
N LYS A 39 -18.86 8.21 4.79
CA LYS A 39 -18.94 7.69 6.17
C LYS A 39 -18.81 6.16 6.26
N ASP A 40 -19.18 5.41 5.23
CA ASP A 40 -19.03 3.95 5.20
C ASP A 40 -17.56 3.51 5.08
N LEU A 41 -16.71 4.34 4.47
CA LEU A 41 -15.28 4.09 4.32
C LEU A 41 -14.47 4.41 5.58
N GLN A 42 -15.07 5.04 6.60
CA GLN A 42 -14.42 5.33 7.90
C GLN A 42 -14.26 4.07 8.78
N SER A 43 -15.13 3.08 8.61
CA SER A 43 -15.11 1.83 9.40
C SER A 43 -14.01 0.87 8.93
N GLN A 44 -13.51 1.06 7.71
CA GLN A 44 -12.43 0.24 7.16
C GLN A 44 -11.07 0.77 7.65
N LYS A 45 -10.26 -0.11 8.25
CA LYS A 45 -8.89 0.22 8.65
C LYS A 45 -8.06 0.49 7.39
N PRO A 46 -7.64 1.74 7.11
CA PRO A 46 -7.09 2.11 5.80
C PRO A 46 -5.77 1.36 5.48
N VAL A 47 -4.98 1.07 6.50
CA VAL A 47 -3.75 0.27 6.36
C VAL A 47 -4.07 -1.18 5.99
N THR A 48 -5.10 -1.78 6.60
CA THR A 48 -5.53 -3.15 6.30
C THR A 48 -6.00 -3.26 4.85
N VAL A 49 -6.80 -2.29 4.38
CA VAL A 49 -7.25 -2.23 2.99
C VAL A 49 -6.07 -2.05 2.03
N ALA A 50 -5.14 -1.15 2.34
CA ALA A 50 -3.95 -0.94 1.53
C ALA A 50 -3.10 -2.22 1.38
N LEU A 51 -2.90 -2.97 2.47
CA LEU A 51 -2.18 -4.25 2.42
C LEU A 51 -2.92 -5.30 1.59
N GLU A 52 -4.25 -5.37 1.68
CA GLU A 52 -5.06 -6.28 0.86
C GLU A 52 -5.00 -5.92 -0.63
N GLU A 53 -5.01 -4.64 -0.97
CA GLU A 53 -4.86 -4.18 -2.36
C GLU A 53 -3.47 -4.51 -2.93
N ILE A 54 -2.41 -4.39 -2.11
CA ILE A 54 -1.06 -4.82 -2.48
C ILE A 54 -1.01 -6.34 -2.68
N ALA A 55 -1.58 -7.12 -1.76
CA ALA A 55 -1.64 -8.58 -1.87
C ALA A 55 -2.36 -9.05 -3.14
N ARG A 56 -3.37 -8.29 -3.58
CA ARG A 56 -4.16 -8.55 -4.79
C ARG A 56 -3.58 -7.95 -6.07
N GLU A 57 -2.38 -7.37 -6.02
CA GLU A 57 -1.72 -6.70 -7.16
C GLU A 57 -2.58 -5.62 -7.83
N LYS A 58 -3.47 -4.97 -7.06
CA LYS A 58 -4.36 -3.92 -7.57
C LYS A 58 -3.69 -2.54 -7.69
N LEU A 59 -2.42 -2.43 -7.31
CA LEU A 59 -1.69 -1.18 -7.21
C LEU A 59 -0.38 -1.27 -8.00
N LEU A 60 -0.11 -0.24 -8.79
CA LEU A 60 1.19 -0.02 -9.42
C LEU A 60 2.06 0.82 -8.49
N ILE A 61 3.15 0.24 -7.99
CA ILE A 61 4.13 0.95 -7.16
C ILE A 61 5.15 1.61 -8.10
N GLU A 62 4.95 2.90 -8.36
CA GLU A 62 5.91 3.68 -9.14
C GLU A 62 7.16 3.97 -8.30
N ARG A 63 8.32 3.63 -8.88
CA ARG A 63 9.62 3.89 -8.27
C ARG A 63 10.24 5.10 -8.95
N PRO A 64 10.74 6.08 -8.18
CA PRO A 64 11.50 7.15 -8.78
C PRO A 64 12.75 6.51 -9.39
N GLN A 65 12.82 6.48 -10.73
CA GLN A 65 14.07 6.14 -11.40
C GLN A 65 15.10 7.15 -10.91
N GLN A 66 16.21 6.64 -10.34
CA GLN A 66 17.28 7.45 -9.78
C GLN A 66 17.51 8.64 -10.71
N GLN A 67 17.14 9.84 -10.25
CA GLN A 67 17.46 11.06 -10.96
C GLN A 67 18.98 11.11 -10.98
N LYS A 68 19.59 10.70 -12.10
CA LYS A 68 21.02 10.92 -12.34
C LYS A 68 21.21 12.42 -12.19
N LYS A 69 21.75 12.84 -11.05
CA LYS A 69 22.21 14.21 -10.86
C LYS A 69 23.10 14.52 -12.07
N LEU A 70 22.64 15.44 -12.91
CA LEU A 70 23.45 16.02 -13.96
C LEU A 70 24.66 16.64 -13.24
N LYS A 71 25.85 16.13 -13.54
CA LYS A 71 27.10 16.76 -13.11
C LYS A 71 27.24 18.12 -13.77
#